data_AF-A0A7U9SI35-F1
#
_entry.id   AF-A0A7U9SI35-F1
#
_cell.length_a   1.000
_cell.length_b   1.000
_cell.length_c   1.000
_cell.angle_alpha   90.00
_cell.angle_beta   90.00
_cell.angle_gamma   90.00
#
_symmetry.space_group_name_H-M   'P 1'
#
loop_
_entity.id
_entity.type
_entity.pdbx_description
1 polymer ?
#
loop_
_entity_poly.entity_id
_entity_poly.type
_entity_poly.pdbx_seq_one_letter_code
_entity_poly.pdbx_strand_id
1 'polypeptide(L)'
;MDNSKKMTWYTLAFIAFSGVWGFGNVANGFMYFNGIQVIFSWILMFVLYFVPYSLMVGELGSAFKTSGGGVSSWINNTMGPKLAYYAGWTYWACHIT
;
A
#
# COMPACT_ATOMS: atom_id res chain seq x y z
N MET A 1 -12.05 30.45 -12.60
CA MET A 1 -12.61 29.18 -12.09
C MET A 1 -11.43 28.31 -11.69
N ASP A 2 -10.86 28.50 -10.50
CA ASP A 2 -9.57 27.92 -10.13
C ASP A 2 -9.68 26.74 -9.16
N ASN A 3 -9.21 25.58 -9.62
CA ASN A 3 -8.47 24.56 -8.86
C ASN A 3 -9.01 23.97 -7.55
N SER A 4 -10.31 23.92 -7.32
CA SER A 4 -10.91 23.29 -6.11
C SER A 4 -10.73 21.74 -6.01
N LYS A 5 -10.11 21.06 -6.99
CA LYS A 5 -9.98 19.59 -7.01
C LYS A 5 -8.53 19.06 -6.91
N LYS A 6 -7.60 19.83 -6.36
CA LYS A 6 -6.22 19.35 -6.16
C LYS A 6 -5.93 19.22 -4.67
N MET A 7 -5.94 17.98 -4.18
CA MET A 7 -5.48 17.67 -2.85
C MET A 7 -3.99 18.00 -2.74
N THR A 8 -3.60 18.75 -1.72
CA THR A 8 -2.20 19.09 -1.46
C THR A 8 -1.40 17.82 -1.23
N TRP A 9 -0.17 17.74 -1.76
CA TRP A 9 0.67 16.55 -1.66
C TRP A 9 0.95 16.13 -0.21
N TYR A 10 1.06 17.10 0.71
CA TYR A 10 1.15 16.85 2.15
C TYR A 10 -0.08 16.10 2.68
N THR A 11 -1.28 16.53 2.31
CA THR A 11 -2.54 15.89 2.71
C THR A 11 -2.62 14.45 2.17
N LEU A 12 -2.21 14.23 0.92
CA LEU A 12 -2.12 12.88 0.33
C LEU A 12 -1.13 12.01 1.13
N ALA A 13 0.04 12.55 1.44
CA ALA A 13 1.07 11.83 2.21
C ALA A 13 0.59 11.47 3.62
N PHE A 14 -0.16 12.35 4.30
CA PHE A 14 -0.71 12.06 5.63
C PHE A 14 -1.79 11.00 5.60
N ILE A 15 -2.67 10.99 4.58
CA ILE A 15 -3.68 9.94 4.43
C ILE A 15 -3.00 8.59 4.23
N ALA A 16 -2.04 8.52 3.31
CA ALA A 16 -1.26 7.31 3.08
C ALA A 16 -0.54 6.87 4.36
N PHE A 17 0.18 7.78 5.03
CA PHE A 17 0.92 7.50 6.26
C PHE A 17 0.03 6.98 7.39
N SER A 18 -1.13 7.58 7.60
CA SER A 18 -2.10 7.14 8.63
C SER A 18 -2.64 5.73 8.40
N GLY A 19 -2.70 5.28 7.14
CA GLY A 19 -3.16 3.94 6.78
C GLY A 19 -2.11 2.85 6.99
N VAL A 20 -0.81 3.19 6.96
CA VAL A 20 0.30 2.21 7.11
C VAL A 20 0.96 2.27 8.48
N TRP A 21 0.91 3.41 9.19
CA TRP A 21 1.62 3.60 10.44
C TRP A 21 0.71 3.45 11.66
N GLY A 22 0.94 2.43 12.48
CA GLY A 22 0.26 2.23 13.76
C GLY A 22 1.25 1.82 14.86
N PHE A 23 1.12 2.39 16.06
CA PHE A 23 2.02 2.10 17.20
C PHE A 23 2.08 0.60 17.54
N GLY A 24 1.00 -0.14 17.31
CA GLY A 24 0.95 -1.60 17.48
C GLY A 24 1.91 -2.35 16.56
N ASN A 25 2.18 -1.86 15.35
CA ASN A 25 3.11 -2.51 14.41
C ASN A 25 4.57 -2.37 14.89
N VAL A 26 4.92 -1.21 15.45
CA VAL A 26 6.25 -0.92 16.01
C VAL A 26 6.49 -1.72 17.31
N ALA A 27 5.49 -1.77 18.20
CA ALA A 27 5.59 -2.51 19.45
C ALA A 27 5.72 -4.03 19.23
N ASN A 28 4.90 -4.61 18.36
CA ASN A 28 5.01 -6.03 18.02
C ASN A 28 6.35 -6.34 17.33
N GLY A 29 6.79 -5.50 16.39
CA GLY A 29 8.08 -5.69 15.73
C GLY A 29 9.27 -5.67 16.69
N PHE A 30 9.25 -4.80 17.71
CA PHE A 30 10.28 -4.78 18.75
C PHE A 30 10.24 -5.99 19.70
N MET A 31 9.02 -6.45 20.04
CA MET A 31 8.82 -7.57 20.97
C MET A 31 9.15 -8.93 20.35
N TYR A 32 8.80 -9.16 19.08
CA TYR A 32 8.98 -10.47 18.43
C TYR A 32 10.38 -10.70 17.82
N PHE A 33 11.13 -9.64 17.51
CA PHE A 33 12.42 -9.75 16.79
C PHE A 33 13.66 -9.38 17.64
N ASN A 34 13.64 -9.67 18.94
CA ASN A 34 14.78 -9.45 19.85
C ASN A 34 15.28 -7.99 19.91
N GLY A 35 14.38 -7.03 20.14
CA GLY A 35 14.74 -5.66 20.48
C GLY A 35 15.40 -4.88 19.34
N ILE A 36 16.60 -4.34 19.57
CA ILE A 36 17.25 -3.33 18.69
C ILE A 36 17.76 -3.91 17.35
N GLN A 37 18.00 -5.23 17.25
CA GLN A 37 18.49 -5.85 16.01
C GLN A 37 17.45 -5.82 14.86
N VAL A 38 16.17 -5.64 15.17
CA VAL A 38 15.10 -5.56 14.15
C VAL A 38 15.26 -4.34 13.21
N ILE A 39 15.95 -3.29 13.67
CA ILE A 39 16.16 -2.06 12.90
C ILE A 39 16.89 -2.34 11.59
N PHE A 40 17.86 -3.27 11.58
CA PHE A 40 18.56 -3.66 10.36
C PHE A 40 17.61 -4.33 9.35
N SER A 41 16.79 -5.27 9.81
CA SER A 41 15.79 -5.94 8.99
C SER A 41 14.73 -4.97 8.46
N TRP A 42 14.32 -3.96 9.26
CA TRP A 42 13.41 -2.91 8.81
C TRP A 42 14.00 -2.04 7.71
N ILE A 43 15.26 -1.64 7.83
CA ILE A 43 15.95 -0.86 6.77
C ILE A 43 16.03 -1.70 5.49
N LEU A 44 16.39 -2.97 5.61
CA LEU A 44 16.48 -3.89 4.48
C LEU A 44 15.11 -4.11 3.81
N MET A 45 14.06 -4.30 4.60
CA MET A 45 12.68 -4.41 4.11
C MET A 45 12.19 -3.11 3.46
N PHE A 46 12.57 -1.95 4.01
CA PHE A 46 12.24 -0.67 3.42
C PHE A 46 12.84 -0.53 2.01
N VAL A 47 14.11 -0.86 1.87
CA VAL A 47 14.82 -0.71 0.58
C VAL A 47 14.38 -1.76 -0.44
N LEU A 48 14.34 -3.05 -0.06
CA LEU A 48 14.12 -4.15 -1.01
C LEU A 48 12.64 -4.43 -1.29
N TYR A 49 11.74 -4.06 -0.38
CA TYR A 49 10.31 -4.36 -0.52
C TYR A 49 9.48 -3.10 -0.63
N PHE A 50 9.58 -2.18 0.34
CA PHE A 50 8.69 -1.02 0.41
C PHE A 50 8.88 -0.05 -0.78
N VAL A 51 10.13 0.33 -1.08
CA VAL A 51 10.45 1.24 -2.20
C VAL A 51 9.95 0.68 -3.54
N PRO A 52 10.36 -0.52 -4.00
CA PRO A 52 9.92 -1.03 -5.30
C PRO A 52 8.39 -1.23 -5.35
N TYR A 53 7.77 -1.71 -4.27
CA TYR A 53 6.32 -1.87 -4.21
C TYR A 53 5.58 -0.52 -4.36
N SER A 54 6.04 0.51 -3.66
CA SER A 54 5.43 1.85 -3.74
C SER A 54 5.50 2.45 -5.14
N LEU A 55 6.58 2.19 -5.87
CA LEU A 55 6.74 2.63 -7.26
C LEU A 55 5.79 1.88 -8.20
N MET A 56 5.68 0.56 -8.07
CA MET A 56 4.75 -0.24 -8.89
C MET A 56 3.28 0.18 -8.67
N VAL A 57 2.87 0.35 -7.41
CA VAL A 57 1.52 0.79 -7.03
C VAL A 57 1.27 2.22 -7.50
N GLY A 58 2.28 3.10 -7.40
CA GLY A 58 2.20 4.48 -7.89
C GLY A 58 2.03 4.56 -9.40
N GLU A 59 2.79 3.75 -10.15
CA GLU A 59 2.73 3.71 -11.61
C GLU A 59 1.38 3.19 -12.08
N LEU A 60 0.91 2.06 -11.54
CA LEU A 60 -0.41 1.49 -11.85
C LEU A 60 -1.55 2.41 -11.41
N GLY A 61 -1.45 3.04 -10.23
CA GLY A 61 -2.43 4.03 -9.77
C GLY A 61 -2.49 5.27 -10.64
N SER A 62 -1.37 5.69 -11.23
CA SER A 62 -1.30 6.81 -12.17
C SER A 62 -1.78 6.45 -13.58
N ALA A 63 -1.64 5.19 -14.00
CA ALA A 63 -2.10 4.69 -15.30
C ALA A 63 -3.63 4.50 -15.31
N PHE A 64 -4.21 4.05 -14.19
CA PHE A 64 -5.64 3.72 -14.08
C PHE A 64 -6.43 4.74 -13.25
N LYS A 65 -6.26 6.04 -13.51
CA LYS A 65 -6.92 7.15 -12.79
C LYS A 65 -8.46 7.11 -12.82
N THR A 66 -9.04 6.44 -13.81
CA THR A 66 -10.50 6.33 -14.02
C THR A 66 -11.12 5.06 -13.45
N SER A 67 -10.31 4.11 -12.97
CA SER A 67 -10.79 2.86 -12.40
C SER A 67 -10.88 2.95 -10.87
N GLY A 68 -12.09 3.15 -10.35
CA GLY A 68 -12.33 3.32 -8.90
C GLY A 68 -12.13 2.09 -8.02
N GLY A 69 -11.85 0.91 -8.59
CA GLY A 69 -11.70 -0.35 -7.84
C GLY A 69 -10.28 -0.70 -7.39
N GLY A 70 -9.33 0.24 -7.48
CA GLY A 70 -7.97 0.06 -6.97
C GLY A 70 -7.23 -1.14 -7.58
N VAL A 71 -6.54 -1.91 -6.73
CA VAL A 71 -5.66 -3.02 -7.14
C VAL A 71 -6.39 -4.10 -7.96
N SER A 72 -7.64 -4.44 -7.60
CA SER A 72 -8.42 -5.43 -8.36
C SER A 72 -8.74 -4.95 -9.78
N SER A 73 -8.96 -3.64 -9.97
CA SER A 73 -9.15 -3.05 -11.29
C SER A 73 -7.85 -3.01 -12.11
N TRP A 74 -6.70 -2.77 -11.49
CA TRP A 74 -5.40 -2.79 -12.19
C TRP A 74 -5.07 -4.19 -12.70
N ILE A 75 -5.32 -5.21 -11.88
CA ILE A 75 -5.08 -6.61 -12.22
C ILE A 75 -6.06 -7.09 -13.29
N ASN A 76 -7.32 -6.64 -13.26
CA ASN A 76 -8.29 -6.95 -14.31
C ASN A 76 -7.84 -6.43 -15.67
N ASN A 77 -7.31 -5.20 -15.73
CA ASN A 77 -6.84 -4.59 -16.97
C ASN A 77 -5.49 -5.16 -17.46
N THR A 78 -4.64 -5.66 -16.57
CA THR A 78 -3.27 -6.09 -16.91
C THR A 78 -3.14 -7.59 -17.15
N MET A 79 -3.84 -8.42 -16.36
CA MET A 79 -3.63 -9.88 -16.33
C MET A 79 -4.94 -10.69 -16.50
N GLY A 80 -6.10 -10.04 -16.49
CA GLY A 80 -7.40 -10.63 -16.78
C GLY A 80 -8.30 -10.93 -15.57
N PRO A 81 -9.56 -11.31 -15.81
CA PRO A 81 -10.63 -11.30 -14.80
C PRO A 81 -10.49 -12.36 -13.70
N LYS A 82 -9.85 -13.51 -13.97
CA LYS A 82 -9.64 -14.55 -12.95
C LYS A 82 -8.69 -14.08 -11.83
N LEU A 83 -7.61 -13.40 -12.21
CA LEU A 83 -6.62 -12.87 -11.26
C LEU A 83 -7.15 -11.66 -10.48
N ALA A 84 -8.00 -10.85 -11.11
CA ALA A 84 -8.69 -9.74 -10.44
C ALA A 84 -9.63 -10.22 -9.33
N TYR A 85 -10.33 -11.35 -9.57
CA TYR A 85 -11.18 -11.99 -8.56
C TYR A 85 -10.35 -12.52 -7.40
N TYR A 86 -9.24 -13.22 -7.67
CA TYR A 86 -8.36 -13.70 -6.60
C TYR A 86 -7.80 -12.55 -5.75
N ALA A 87 -7.35 -11.47 -6.38
CA ALA A 87 -6.86 -10.28 -5.66
C ALA A 87 -7.94 -9.62 -4.78
N GLY A 88 -9.18 -9.53 -5.30
CA GLY A 88 -10.31 -9.01 -4.53
C GLY A 88 -10.69 -9.93 -3.36
N TRP A 89 -10.69 -11.25 -3.57
CA TRP A 89 -10.99 -12.23 -2.55
C TRP A 89 -9.93 -12.28 -1.44
N THR A 90 -8.63 -12.24 -1.79
CA THR A 90 -7.54 -12.18 -0.79
C THR A 90 -7.60 -10.91 0.04
N TYR A 91 -7.97 -9.78 -0.58
CA TYR A 91 -8.17 -8.52 0.12
C TYR A 91 -9.30 -8.61 1.15
N TRP A 92 -10.45 -9.16 0.75
CA TRP A 92 -11.58 -9.40 1.65
C TRP A 92 -11.23 -10.37 2.79
N ALA A 93 -10.57 -11.49 2.50
CA ALA A 93 -10.20 -12.49 3.49
C ALA A 93 -9.27 -11.92 4.57
N CYS A 94 -8.31 -11.07 4.19
CA CYS A 94 -7.39 -10.41 5.14
C CYS A 94 -8.10 -9.45 6.11
N HIS A 95 -9.29 -8.96 5.76
CA HIS A 95 -10.07 -8.03 6.58
C HIS A 95 -11.19 -8.70 7.39
N ILE A 96 -11.37 -10.03 7.27
CA ILE A 96 -12.44 -10.78 7.97
C ILE A 96 -12.03 -11.32 9.33
N THR A 97 -10.75 -11.26 9.67
CA THR A 97 -10.22 -11.52 11.02
C THR A 97 -10.01 -10.21 11.76
#